data_AF-H9FG50-F1
#
_entry.id   AF-H9FG50-F1
#
_cell.length_a   1.000
_cell.length_b   1.000
_cell.length_c   1.000
_cell.angle_alpha   90.00
_cell.angle_beta   90.00
_cell.angle_gamma   90.00
#
_symmetry.space_group_name_H-M   'P 1'
#
loop_
_entity.id
_entity.type
_entity.pdbx_description
1 polymer ?
#
loop_
_entity_poly.entity_id
_entity_poly.type
_entity_poly.pdbx_seq_one_letter_code
_entity_poly.pdbx_strand_id
1 'polypeptide(L)'
;ALKLCLVQSVCMVSRAICSSTQAGSFHFTQKAELVAQMMEFIRAEPPDSLRTPIRKKAMLTCTYLVSVEPALDEQARADVIRGCLHSVMALLPEPEEKDGGCQKSLYLETLHALEGLLTSLLQRNMTPQGLQIMIEHLSPWIKSPRGHERARALGLSALLLRHFLEQLRVSALVPFHNLGLLVGLFSPRCADLWPATRQEAVDCVYSLLYLQLGYEGFSRDYRDDVAERLLSLKDGLVHPDPTILFHTCHSIGQIIAKRLPPDQLISLLLTMFEALGDPEKNCSRAATVMINCLLQERGGVLQEKVPEIVSVLRSKLQEAQGEHVLPAAQHSMYLLATQHCAAVVSSLLGSPLPLDSHTSMLWRALAVEPRLAAQVLGLLLEKMSRDVPFKESRAFLLGRTPDRVATLLPLSATCALFEVLSTPAAGPAVLELYPQLFVALLLRVSCTVGVQLPRNLQAQERRGASPALAARNLEPCSSAVDTLRAVLLRSGSEDVAQRMDLEGGWELLRTSAGHEEGATRLARAMAEHAGPRLPLVLKALACT
;
A
#
# COMPACT_ATOMS: atom_id res chain seq x y z
N ALA A 1 -45.99 5.15 -20.68
CA ALA A 1 -46.51 6.50 -21.02
C ALA A 1 -46.50 7.45 -19.80
N LEU A 2 -47.26 7.16 -18.74
CA LEU A 2 -47.42 8.06 -17.57
C LEU A 2 -46.08 8.49 -16.91
N LYS A 3 -45.17 7.55 -16.64
CA LYS A 3 -43.83 7.86 -16.07
C LYS A 3 -43.08 8.89 -16.92
N LEU A 4 -43.04 8.68 -18.24
CA LEU A 4 -42.35 9.58 -19.18
C LEU A 4 -43.00 10.96 -19.25
N CYS A 5 -44.33 11.04 -19.22
CA CYS A 5 -45.04 12.31 -19.19
C CYS A 5 -44.72 13.09 -17.91
N LEU A 6 -44.73 12.42 -16.74
CA LEU A 6 -44.39 13.06 -15.48
C LEU A 6 -42.95 13.58 -15.47
N VAL A 7 -41.98 12.74 -15.84
CA VAL A 7 -40.56 13.14 -15.92
C VAL A 7 -40.40 14.34 -16.86
N GLN A 8 -41.07 14.34 -18.02
CA GLN A 8 -41.03 15.43 -18.98
C GLN A 8 -41.61 16.72 -18.39
N SER A 9 -42.78 16.65 -17.74
CA SER A 9 -43.41 17.81 -17.11
C SER A 9 -42.52 18.42 -16.02
N VAL A 10 -41.98 17.58 -15.12
CA VAL A 10 -41.07 18.05 -14.06
C VAL A 10 -39.80 18.65 -14.66
N CYS A 11 -39.25 18.04 -15.73
CA CYS A 11 -38.10 18.58 -16.46
C CYS A 11 -38.37 19.99 -17.00
N MET A 12 -39.51 20.19 -17.68
CA MET A 12 -39.88 21.48 -18.26
C MET A 12 -40.09 22.55 -17.19
N VAL A 13 -40.78 22.21 -16.10
CA VAL A 13 -40.99 23.14 -14.97
C VAL A 13 -39.65 23.52 -14.33
N SER A 14 -38.80 22.53 -14.03
CA SER A 14 -37.49 22.78 -13.40
C SER A 14 -36.59 23.63 -14.29
N ARG A 15 -36.58 23.36 -15.60
CA ARG A 15 -35.84 24.16 -16.58
C ARG A 15 -36.35 25.59 -16.65
N ALA A 16 -37.67 25.79 -16.67
CA ALA A 16 -38.29 27.12 -16.70
C ALA A 16 -37.90 27.93 -15.46
N ILE A 17 -37.91 27.30 -14.27
CA ILE A 17 -37.45 27.92 -13.02
C ILE A 17 -35.98 28.32 -13.12
N CYS A 18 -35.10 27.42 -13.58
CA CYS A 18 -33.67 27.71 -13.73
C CYS A 18 -33.38 28.85 -14.72
N SER A 19 -34.19 28.99 -15.77
CA SER A 19 -34.05 30.06 -16.77
C SER A 19 -34.65 31.40 -16.34
N SER A 20 -35.38 31.45 -15.22
CA SER A 20 -36.00 32.67 -14.72
C SER A 20 -34.94 33.61 -14.13
N THR A 21 -35.14 34.92 -14.29
CA THR A 21 -34.32 35.95 -13.64
C THR A 21 -34.39 35.90 -12.12
N GLN A 22 -35.41 35.25 -11.55
CA GLN A 22 -35.61 35.03 -10.11
C GLN A 22 -35.22 33.62 -9.63
N ALA A 23 -34.49 32.84 -10.44
CA ALA A 23 -34.13 31.45 -10.12
C ALA A 23 -33.49 31.27 -8.74
N GLY A 24 -32.61 32.20 -8.32
CA GLY A 24 -31.93 32.15 -7.03
C GLY A 24 -32.82 32.45 -5.82
N SER A 25 -33.98 33.11 -6.02
CA SER A 25 -34.95 33.40 -4.95
C SER A 25 -36.10 32.39 -4.87
N PHE A 26 -36.23 31.51 -5.87
CA PHE A 26 -37.30 30.53 -5.91
C PHE A 26 -36.96 29.32 -5.02
N HIS A 27 -37.69 29.18 -3.92
CA HIS A 27 -37.53 28.07 -2.99
C HIS A 27 -38.48 26.92 -3.33
N PHE A 28 -37.95 25.86 -3.96
CA PHE A 28 -38.75 24.72 -4.38
C PHE A 28 -38.88 23.68 -3.27
N THR A 29 -39.90 23.84 -2.40
CA THR A 29 -40.09 23.02 -1.19
C THR A 29 -40.19 21.51 -1.44
N GLN A 30 -40.82 21.08 -2.55
CA GLN A 30 -40.98 19.66 -2.90
C GLN A 30 -39.84 19.08 -3.74
N LYS A 31 -38.72 19.80 -3.87
CA LYS A 31 -37.55 19.36 -4.65
C LYS A 31 -37.06 17.96 -4.24
N ALA A 32 -36.92 17.70 -2.94
CA ALA A 32 -36.39 16.42 -2.45
C ALA A 32 -37.29 15.24 -2.83
N GLU A 33 -38.62 15.40 -2.72
CA GLU A 33 -39.61 14.40 -3.13
C GLU A 33 -39.55 14.11 -4.63
N LEU A 34 -39.42 15.16 -5.45
CA LEU A 34 -39.30 15.01 -6.90
C LEU A 34 -37.98 14.33 -7.30
N VAL A 35 -36.88 14.67 -6.64
CA VAL A 35 -35.59 13.98 -6.86
C VAL A 35 -35.70 12.50 -6.47
N ALA A 36 -36.28 12.19 -5.30
CA ALA A 36 -36.52 10.82 -4.88
C ALA A 36 -37.36 10.06 -5.91
N GLN A 37 -38.43 10.68 -6.42
CA GLN A 37 -39.27 10.10 -7.47
C GLN A 37 -38.51 9.84 -8.79
N MET A 38 -37.60 10.74 -9.20
CA MET A 38 -36.74 10.50 -10.36
C MET A 38 -35.80 9.31 -10.12
N MET A 39 -35.25 9.19 -8.90
CA MET A 39 -34.40 8.04 -8.53
C MET A 39 -35.18 6.73 -8.50
N GLU A 40 -36.44 6.72 -8.05
CA GLU A 40 -37.33 5.54 -8.15
C GLU A 40 -37.53 5.13 -9.62
N PHE A 41 -37.69 6.08 -10.53
CA PHE A 41 -37.82 5.77 -11.95
C PHE A 41 -36.56 5.18 -12.56
N ILE A 42 -35.38 5.63 -12.14
CA ILE A 42 -34.11 5.04 -12.54
C ILE A 42 -33.99 3.61 -12.01
N ARG A 43 -34.31 3.39 -10.73
CA ARG A 43 -34.21 2.09 -10.05
C ARG A 43 -35.23 1.07 -10.56
N ALA A 44 -36.37 1.53 -11.08
CA ALA A 44 -37.37 0.67 -11.69
C ALA A 44 -37.00 0.17 -13.10
N GLU A 45 -35.99 0.76 -13.76
CA GLU A 45 -35.51 0.30 -15.08
C GLU A 45 -34.51 -0.87 -14.93
N PRO A 46 -34.52 -1.88 -15.84
CA PRO A 46 -33.64 -3.05 -15.75
C PRO A 46 -32.15 -2.69 -15.69
N PRO A 47 -31.38 -3.09 -14.66
CA PRO A 47 -30.01 -2.59 -14.43
C PRO A 47 -29.09 -2.82 -15.65
N ASP A 48 -29.22 -3.97 -16.31
CA ASP A 48 -28.30 -4.44 -17.34
C ASP A 48 -28.68 -4.03 -18.78
N SER A 49 -29.82 -3.35 -18.98
CA SER A 49 -30.31 -3.01 -20.32
C SER A 49 -30.93 -1.61 -20.37
N LEU A 50 -30.57 -0.84 -21.40
CA LEU A 50 -31.09 0.51 -21.63
C LEU A 50 -32.04 0.52 -22.83
N ARG A 51 -33.34 0.35 -22.58
CA ARG A 51 -34.37 0.28 -23.63
C ARG A 51 -35.24 1.54 -23.76
N THR A 52 -35.24 2.38 -22.73
CA THR A 52 -36.12 3.55 -22.66
C THR A 52 -35.34 4.81 -22.30
N PRO A 53 -35.84 6.01 -22.66
CA PRO A 53 -35.20 7.27 -22.30
C PRO A 53 -35.48 7.70 -20.85
N ILE A 54 -36.04 6.82 -20.00
CA ILE A 54 -36.42 7.17 -18.62
C ILE A 54 -35.19 7.57 -17.81
N ARG A 55 -34.09 6.79 -17.86
CA ARG A 55 -32.85 7.12 -17.14
C ARG A 55 -32.29 8.49 -17.54
N LYS A 56 -32.12 8.69 -18.86
CA LYS A 56 -31.71 9.97 -19.44
C LYS A 56 -32.56 11.14 -18.94
N LYS A 57 -33.89 11.05 -19.12
CA LYS A 57 -34.80 12.15 -18.78
C LYS A 57 -34.83 12.40 -17.27
N ALA A 58 -34.79 11.35 -16.45
CA ALA A 58 -34.73 11.48 -15.00
C ALA A 58 -33.45 12.19 -14.54
N MET A 59 -32.28 11.80 -15.08
CA MET A 59 -31.00 12.47 -14.79
C MET A 59 -30.99 13.92 -15.25
N LEU A 60 -31.53 14.20 -16.44
CA LEU A 60 -31.67 15.57 -16.94
C LEU A 60 -32.58 16.42 -16.04
N THR A 61 -33.70 15.86 -15.59
CA THR A 61 -34.58 16.50 -14.60
C THR A 61 -33.84 16.76 -13.29
N CYS A 62 -33.10 15.77 -12.76
CA CYS A 62 -32.27 15.95 -11.57
C CYS A 62 -31.23 17.05 -11.75
N THR A 63 -30.65 17.19 -12.95
CA THR A 63 -29.66 18.24 -13.24
C THR A 63 -30.23 19.63 -12.97
N TYR A 64 -31.44 19.90 -13.46
CA TYR A 64 -32.14 21.16 -13.20
C TYR A 64 -32.58 21.29 -11.74
N LEU A 65 -33.15 20.23 -11.16
CA LEU A 65 -33.61 20.26 -9.76
C LEU A 65 -32.47 20.56 -8.78
N VAL A 66 -31.30 19.95 -8.98
CA VAL A 66 -30.10 20.18 -8.16
C VAL A 66 -29.69 21.65 -8.18
N SER A 67 -29.86 22.35 -9.30
CA SER A 67 -29.52 23.77 -9.48
C SER A 67 -30.51 24.76 -8.86
N VAL A 68 -31.68 24.31 -8.39
CA VAL A 68 -32.68 25.15 -7.70
C VAL A 68 -32.51 25.10 -6.19
N GLU A 69 -32.83 26.18 -5.46
CA GLU A 69 -32.83 26.21 -3.99
C GLU A 69 -34.08 25.55 -3.39
N PRO A 70 -34.01 24.92 -2.20
CA PRO A 70 -32.83 24.76 -1.34
C PRO A 70 -31.87 23.67 -1.86
N ALA A 71 -30.60 23.73 -1.45
CA ALA A 71 -29.65 22.65 -1.69
C ALA A 71 -30.18 21.28 -1.17
N LEU A 72 -29.84 20.20 -1.88
CA LEU A 72 -30.10 18.85 -1.37
C LEU A 72 -29.20 18.61 -0.15
N ASP A 73 -29.71 17.87 0.83
CA ASP A 73 -28.87 17.36 1.91
C ASP A 73 -27.82 16.37 1.38
N GLU A 74 -26.81 16.10 2.21
CA GLU A 74 -25.65 15.29 1.81
C GLU A 74 -26.02 13.85 1.46
N GLN A 75 -27.00 13.27 2.17
CA GLN A 75 -27.44 11.90 1.96
C GLN A 75 -28.20 11.77 0.64
N ALA A 76 -29.17 12.66 0.38
CA ALA A 76 -29.90 12.70 -0.87
C ALA A 76 -28.96 12.93 -2.06
N ARG A 77 -27.95 13.79 -1.90
CA ARG A 77 -26.90 14.02 -2.92
C ARG A 77 -26.12 12.74 -3.22
N ALA A 78 -25.66 12.04 -2.18
CA ALA A 78 -24.92 10.79 -2.33
C ALA A 78 -25.78 9.68 -2.99
N ASP A 79 -27.06 9.60 -2.65
CA ASP A 79 -27.99 8.62 -3.23
C ASP A 79 -28.26 8.89 -4.71
N VAL A 80 -28.38 10.17 -5.11
CA VAL A 80 -28.48 10.56 -6.53
C VAL A 80 -27.21 10.15 -7.28
N ILE A 81 -26.03 10.50 -6.78
CA ILE A 81 -24.75 10.17 -7.43
C ILE A 81 -24.62 8.65 -7.58
N ARG A 82 -24.77 7.89 -6.50
CA ARG A 82 -24.62 6.44 -6.48
C ARG A 82 -25.61 5.74 -7.39
N GLY A 83 -26.90 6.12 -7.31
CA GLY A 83 -27.94 5.52 -8.12
C GLY A 83 -27.76 5.80 -9.61
N CYS A 84 -27.38 7.03 -9.97
CA CYS A 84 -27.15 7.40 -11.37
C CYS A 84 -25.90 6.71 -11.94
N LEU A 85 -24.79 6.70 -11.20
CA LEU A 85 -23.58 5.97 -11.59
C LEU A 85 -23.87 4.49 -11.82
N HIS A 86 -24.51 3.82 -10.86
CA HIS A 86 -24.85 2.40 -11.00
C HIS A 86 -25.73 2.12 -12.22
N SER A 87 -26.65 3.02 -12.55
CA SER A 87 -27.56 2.85 -13.68
C SER A 87 -26.91 3.00 -15.07
N VAL A 88 -25.67 3.51 -15.15
CA VAL A 88 -24.97 3.74 -16.42
C VAL A 88 -23.67 2.94 -16.51
N MET A 89 -22.89 2.90 -15.43
CA MET A 89 -21.57 2.27 -15.42
C MET A 89 -21.64 0.77 -15.68
N ALA A 90 -22.62 0.09 -15.09
CA ALA A 90 -22.79 -1.37 -15.19
C ALA A 90 -23.39 -1.85 -16.53
N LEU A 91 -23.85 -0.95 -17.41
CA LEU A 91 -24.47 -1.33 -18.68
C LEU A 91 -23.48 -2.08 -19.57
N LEU A 92 -23.85 -3.26 -20.07
CA LEU A 92 -22.95 -4.02 -20.96
C LEU A 92 -22.67 -3.24 -22.25
N PRO A 93 -21.43 -3.31 -22.79
CA PRO A 93 -21.16 -2.81 -24.14
C PRO A 93 -22.03 -3.53 -25.16
N GLU A 94 -22.60 -2.80 -26.12
CA GLU A 94 -23.43 -3.39 -27.19
C GLU A 94 -22.55 -4.22 -28.15
N PRO A 95 -23.02 -5.38 -28.62
CA PRO A 95 -22.36 -6.13 -29.69
C PRO A 95 -22.35 -5.32 -31.00
N GLU A 96 -21.34 -5.49 -31.84
CA GLU A 96 -21.14 -4.76 -33.11
C GLU A 96 -22.15 -5.13 -34.23
N GLU A 97 -23.42 -5.32 -33.92
CA GLU A 97 -24.44 -5.65 -34.92
C GLU A 97 -24.96 -4.43 -35.69
N LYS A 98 -25.26 -4.68 -36.98
CA LYS A 98 -25.51 -3.68 -38.04
C LYS A 98 -26.78 -2.82 -37.87
N ASP A 99 -27.60 -3.06 -36.84
CA ASP A 99 -28.87 -2.36 -36.59
C ASP A 99 -28.90 -1.55 -35.27
N GLY A 100 -27.75 -1.42 -34.59
CA GLY A 100 -27.62 -0.81 -33.24
C GLY A 100 -27.66 0.72 -33.15
N GLY A 101 -27.99 1.45 -34.22
CA GLY A 101 -27.86 2.91 -34.27
C GLY A 101 -28.69 3.67 -33.23
N CYS A 102 -29.96 3.27 -33.04
CA CYS A 102 -30.88 3.92 -32.10
C CYS A 102 -30.47 3.69 -30.63
N GLN A 103 -30.04 2.47 -30.29
CA GLN A 103 -29.66 2.12 -28.92
C GLN A 103 -28.29 2.70 -28.53
N LYS A 104 -27.34 2.76 -29.49
CA LYS A 104 -26.07 3.48 -29.32
C LYS A 104 -26.28 4.98 -29.08
N SER A 105 -27.21 5.62 -29.80
CA SER A 105 -27.60 7.02 -29.55
C SER A 105 -28.18 7.20 -28.14
N LEU A 106 -29.10 6.31 -27.74
CA LEU A 106 -29.73 6.38 -26.42
C LEU A 106 -28.72 6.25 -25.27
N TYR A 107 -27.76 5.34 -25.39
CA TYR A 107 -26.68 5.19 -24.42
C TYR A 107 -25.84 6.46 -24.32
N LEU A 108 -25.34 6.99 -25.45
CA LEU A 108 -24.53 8.21 -25.47
C LEU A 108 -25.28 9.39 -24.86
N GLU A 109 -26.56 9.56 -25.21
CA GLU A 109 -27.40 10.61 -24.65
C GLU A 109 -27.62 10.45 -23.14
N THR A 110 -27.71 9.21 -22.65
CA THR A 110 -27.84 8.91 -21.21
C THR A 110 -26.53 9.18 -20.47
N LEU A 111 -25.39 8.84 -21.07
CA LEU A 111 -24.07 9.15 -20.52
C LEU A 111 -23.85 10.68 -20.43
N HIS A 112 -24.21 11.44 -21.48
CA HIS A 112 -24.16 12.91 -21.43
C HIS A 112 -25.10 13.50 -20.36
N ALA A 113 -26.27 12.90 -20.13
CA ALA A 113 -27.16 13.32 -19.06
C ALA A 113 -26.54 13.06 -17.66
N LEU A 114 -25.81 11.96 -17.50
CA LEU A 114 -25.04 11.67 -16.29
C LEU A 114 -23.89 12.67 -16.10
N GLU A 115 -23.11 12.96 -17.16
CA GLU A 115 -22.04 13.96 -17.15
C GLU A 115 -22.56 15.33 -16.70
N GLY A 116 -23.66 15.80 -17.30
CA GLY A 116 -24.29 17.06 -16.94
C GLY A 116 -24.78 17.09 -15.49
N LEU A 117 -25.38 15.99 -15.01
CA LEU A 117 -25.84 15.87 -13.63
C LEU A 117 -24.67 15.94 -12.63
N LEU A 118 -23.62 15.14 -12.83
CA LEU A 118 -22.45 15.12 -11.93
C LEU A 118 -21.70 16.45 -11.96
N THR A 119 -21.63 17.11 -13.12
CA THR A 119 -21.05 18.45 -13.25
C THR A 119 -21.86 19.48 -12.48
N SER A 120 -23.19 19.49 -12.60
CA SER A 120 -24.08 20.38 -11.83
C SER A 120 -23.97 20.14 -10.32
N LEU A 121 -23.83 18.87 -9.90
CA LEU A 121 -23.60 18.51 -8.50
C LEU A 121 -22.25 19.01 -7.98
N LEU A 122 -21.18 18.88 -8.78
CA LEU A 122 -19.85 19.39 -8.42
C LEU A 122 -19.84 20.92 -8.35
N GLN A 123 -20.56 21.62 -9.23
CA GLN A 123 -20.70 23.08 -9.20
C GLN A 123 -21.31 23.60 -7.89
N ARG A 124 -22.14 22.80 -7.21
CA ARG A 124 -22.68 23.15 -5.89
C ARG A 124 -21.63 23.12 -4.78
N ASN A 125 -20.50 22.44 -4.99
CA ASN A 125 -19.41 22.33 -4.02
C ASN A 125 -18.04 22.32 -4.71
N MET A 126 -17.64 23.47 -5.27
CA MET A 126 -16.35 23.68 -5.93
C MET A 126 -15.18 23.83 -4.94
N THR A 127 -15.03 22.87 -4.04
CA THR A 127 -13.95 22.81 -3.04
C THR A 127 -13.14 21.52 -3.23
N PRO A 128 -11.90 21.44 -2.69
CA PRO A 128 -11.11 20.21 -2.74
C PRO A 128 -11.87 19.01 -2.14
N GLN A 129 -12.58 19.22 -1.02
CA GLN A 129 -13.42 18.20 -0.40
C GLN A 129 -14.59 17.78 -1.31
N GLY A 130 -15.26 18.73 -1.96
CA GLY A 130 -16.34 18.44 -2.91
C GLY A 130 -15.87 17.60 -4.09
N LEU A 131 -14.70 17.92 -4.64
CA LEU A 131 -14.06 17.10 -5.68
C LEU A 131 -13.73 15.69 -5.17
N GLN A 132 -13.18 15.59 -3.96
CA GLN A 132 -12.87 14.28 -3.36
C GLN A 132 -14.11 13.39 -3.25
N ILE A 133 -15.21 13.93 -2.71
CA ILE A 133 -16.48 13.19 -2.55
C ILE A 133 -16.98 12.67 -3.90
N MET A 134 -16.89 13.49 -4.96
CA MET A 134 -17.28 13.05 -6.31
C MET A 134 -16.42 11.89 -6.81
N ILE A 135 -15.10 11.96 -6.62
CA ILE A 135 -14.19 10.88 -7.02
C ILE A 135 -14.32 9.64 -6.12
N GLU A 136 -14.63 9.78 -4.84
CA GLU A 136 -14.90 8.67 -3.93
C GLU A 136 -16.08 7.81 -4.42
N HIS A 137 -17.14 8.43 -4.94
CA HIS A 137 -18.24 7.71 -5.58
C HIS A 137 -17.86 7.01 -6.89
N LEU A 138 -16.85 7.52 -7.61
CA LEU A 138 -16.32 6.91 -8.84
C LEU A 138 -15.28 5.81 -8.56
N SER A 139 -14.64 5.82 -7.40
CA SER A 139 -13.54 4.91 -7.01
C SER A 139 -13.85 3.42 -7.22
N PRO A 140 -15.04 2.88 -6.86
CA PRO A 140 -15.38 1.48 -7.10
C PRO A 140 -15.37 1.11 -8.59
N TRP A 141 -15.73 2.05 -9.47
CA TRP A 141 -15.80 1.85 -10.92
C TRP A 141 -14.42 2.00 -11.56
N ILE A 142 -13.59 2.93 -11.07
CA ILE A 142 -12.18 3.10 -11.49
C ILE A 142 -11.38 1.80 -11.22
N LYS A 143 -11.67 1.13 -10.10
CA LYS A 143 -11.03 -0.12 -9.68
C LYS A 143 -11.80 -1.37 -10.13
N SER A 144 -12.80 -1.24 -11.00
CA SER A 144 -13.64 -2.37 -11.42
C SER A 144 -12.82 -3.45 -12.14
N PRO A 145 -13.10 -4.74 -11.93
CA PRO A 145 -12.52 -5.81 -12.75
C PRO A 145 -12.93 -5.71 -14.23
N ARG A 146 -14.00 -4.97 -14.56
CA ARG A 146 -14.53 -4.83 -15.92
C ARG A 146 -13.96 -3.59 -16.61
N GLY A 147 -13.28 -3.79 -17.74
CA GLY A 147 -12.64 -2.70 -18.48
C GLY A 147 -13.60 -1.57 -18.88
N HIS A 148 -14.85 -1.87 -19.26
CA HIS A 148 -15.81 -0.84 -19.71
C HIS A 148 -16.29 0.05 -18.58
N GLU A 149 -16.44 -0.51 -17.37
CA GLU A 149 -16.74 0.27 -16.18
C GLU A 149 -15.58 1.21 -15.86
N ARG A 150 -14.33 0.73 -15.92
CA ARG A 150 -13.14 1.56 -15.73
C ARG A 150 -13.07 2.68 -16.76
N ALA A 151 -13.15 2.37 -18.05
CA ALA A 151 -13.05 3.36 -19.12
C ALA A 151 -14.06 4.51 -18.97
N ARG A 152 -15.32 4.18 -18.64
CA ARG A 152 -16.37 5.17 -18.40
C ARG A 152 -16.08 6.00 -17.14
N ALA A 153 -15.64 5.36 -16.06
CA ALA A 153 -15.32 6.04 -14.82
C ALA A 153 -14.13 7.00 -14.98
N LEU A 154 -13.10 6.61 -15.74
CA LEU A 154 -11.96 7.46 -16.06
C LEU A 154 -12.38 8.64 -16.94
N GLY A 155 -13.18 8.41 -17.99
CA GLY A 155 -13.68 9.49 -18.84
C GLY A 155 -14.52 10.51 -18.06
N LEU A 156 -15.41 10.05 -17.17
CA LEU A 156 -16.15 10.95 -16.27
C LEU A 156 -15.23 11.69 -15.31
N SER A 157 -14.21 11.02 -14.76
CA SER A 157 -13.26 11.64 -13.85
C SER A 157 -12.47 12.75 -14.54
N ALA A 158 -11.97 12.50 -15.76
CA ALA A 158 -11.25 13.49 -16.57
C ALA A 158 -12.16 14.69 -16.90
N LEU A 159 -13.42 14.45 -17.25
CA LEU A 159 -14.41 15.50 -17.49
C LEU A 159 -14.64 16.37 -16.25
N LEU A 160 -14.85 15.76 -15.09
CA LEU A 160 -15.08 16.48 -13.83
C LEU A 160 -13.84 17.27 -13.39
N LEU A 161 -12.64 16.69 -13.52
CA LEU A 161 -11.38 17.36 -13.18
C LEU A 161 -11.10 18.55 -14.08
N ARG A 162 -11.32 18.40 -15.39
CA ARG A 162 -11.19 19.50 -16.35
C ARG A 162 -12.21 20.61 -16.07
N HIS A 163 -13.47 20.26 -15.79
CA HIS A 163 -14.47 21.24 -15.39
C HIS A 163 -14.06 21.98 -14.10
N PHE A 164 -13.54 21.25 -13.11
CA PHE A 164 -13.07 21.83 -11.86
C PHE A 164 -11.92 22.82 -12.09
N LEU A 165 -10.97 22.47 -12.95
CA LEU A 165 -9.83 23.30 -13.33
C LEU A 165 -10.26 24.58 -14.07
N GLU A 166 -11.16 24.46 -15.06
CA GLU A 166 -11.67 25.59 -15.84
C GLU A 166 -12.44 26.60 -14.96
N GLN A 167 -13.21 26.09 -13.98
CA GLN A 167 -14.03 26.89 -13.07
C GLN A 167 -13.32 27.19 -11.74
N LEU A 168 -12.04 26.87 -11.61
CA LEU A 168 -11.29 27.01 -10.36
C LEU A 168 -11.30 28.48 -9.88
N ARG A 169 -11.81 28.69 -8.68
CA ARG A 169 -11.72 29.95 -7.93
C ARG A 169 -11.02 29.66 -6.62
N VAL A 170 -9.73 29.97 -6.56
CA VAL A 170 -8.90 29.65 -5.40
C VAL A 170 -9.30 30.56 -4.24
N SER A 171 -9.77 29.96 -3.15
CA SER A 171 -9.93 30.64 -1.87
C SER A 171 -8.62 30.50 -1.09
N ALA A 172 -8.04 31.62 -0.65
CA ALA A 172 -6.77 31.64 0.08
C ALA A 172 -6.79 30.86 1.40
N LEU A 173 -7.97 30.43 1.88
CA LEU A 173 -8.14 29.77 3.17
C LEU A 173 -8.10 28.23 3.11
N VAL A 174 -8.21 27.61 1.92
CA VAL A 174 -8.34 26.15 1.81
C VAL A 174 -7.26 25.57 0.87
N PRO A 175 -6.28 24.81 1.40
CA PRO A 175 -5.27 24.16 0.57
C PRO A 175 -5.84 22.94 -0.17
N PHE A 176 -5.20 22.58 -1.28
CA PHE A 176 -5.50 21.35 -2.03
C PHE A 176 -4.86 20.13 -1.35
N HIS A 177 -5.55 19.62 -0.33
CA HIS A 177 -5.02 18.63 0.62
C HIS A 177 -5.16 17.17 0.17
N ASN A 178 -5.77 16.91 -0.98
CA ASN A 178 -6.15 15.58 -1.45
C ASN A 178 -5.42 15.15 -2.73
N LEU A 179 -4.40 15.91 -3.16
CA LEU A 179 -3.62 15.60 -4.36
C LEU A 179 -3.02 14.20 -4.32
N GLY A 180 -2.38 13.81 -3.20
CA GLY A 180 -1.71 12.52 -3.07
C GLY A 180 -2.69 11.35 -3.26
N LEU A 181 -3.85 11.42 -2.61
CA LEU A 181 -4.92 10.44 -2.73
C LEU A 181 -5.41 10.31 -4.18
N LEU A 182 -5.74 11.43 -4.82
CA LEU A 182 -6.32 11.41 -6.17
C LEU A 182 -5.29 10.95 -7.21
N VAL A 183 -4.04 11.44 -7.15
CA VAL A 183 -2.97 10.99 -8.03
C VAL A 183 -2.70 9.50 -7.85
N GLY A 184 -2.68 8.99 -6.61
CA GLY A 184 -2.49 7.57 -6.33
C GLY A 184 -3.60 6.67 -6.85
N LEU A 185 -4.82 7.19 -6.98
CA LEU A 185 -5.95 6.48 -7.58
C LEU A 185 -5.82 6.37 -9.10
N PHE A 186 -5.44 7.45 -9.77
CA PHE A 186 -5.39 7.51 -11.25
C PHE A 186 -4.08 6.99 -11.83
N SER A 187 -2.94 7.22 -11.18
CA SER A 187 -1.63 6.91 -11.76
C SER A 187 -1.45 5.44 -12.17
N PRO A 188 -1.92 4.42 -11.42
CA PRO A 188 -1.77 3.03 -11.84
C PRO A 188 -2.58 2.70 -13.11
N ARG A 189 -3.67 3.44 -13.40
CA ARG A 189 -4.48 3.26 -14.62
C ARG A 189 -3.74 3.67 -15.89
N CYS A 190 -2.58 4.32 -15.79
CA CYS A 190 -1.70 4.56 -16.95
C CYS A 190 -1.23 3.24 -17.60
N ALA A 191 -1.34 2.10 -16.91
CA ALA A 191 -1.04 0.78 -17.46
C ALA A 191 -2.30 -0.10 -17.64
N ASP A 192 -3.50 0.48 -17.75
CA ASP A 192 -4.74 -0.28 -17.97
C ASP A 192 -4.65 -1.18 -19.21
N LEU A 193 -5.48 -2.21 -19.32
CA LEU A 193 -5.53 -3.04 -20.51
C LEU A 193 -5.87 -2.21 -21.77
N TRP A 194 -6.71 -1.18 -21.63
CA TRP A 194 -7.19 -0.40 -22.78
C TRP A 194 -6.45 0.93 -22.97
N PRO A 195 -5.89 1.19 -24.17
CA PRO A 195 -5.13 2.41 -24.45
C PRO A 195 -5.89 3.71 -24.15
N ALA A 196 -7.19 3.77 -24.49
CA ALA A 196 -8.02 4.94 -24.20
C ALA A 196 -8.07 5.25 -22.69
N THR A 197 -8.23 4.22 -21.84
CA THR A 197 -8.23 4.38 -20.38
C THR A 197 -6.88 4.91 -19.87
N ARG A 198 -5.76 4.50 -20.49
CA ARG A 198 -4.42 4.99 -20.12
C ARG A 198 -4.26 6.49 -20.43
N GLN A 199 -4.80 6.95 -21.55
CA GLN A 199 -4.80 8.37 -21.93
C GLN A 199 -5.62 9.20 -20.94
N GLU A 200 -6.84 8.77 -20.64
CA GLU A 200 -7.71 9.45 -19.67
C GLU A 200 -7.07 9.49 -18.27
N ALA A 201 -6.37 8.43 -17.88
CA ALA A 201 -5.64 8.38 -16.61
C ALA A 201 -4.54 9.45 -16.54
N VAL A 202 -3.73 9.60 -17.59
CA VAL A 202 -2.68 10.62 -17.60
C VAL A 202 -3.27 12.04 -17.67
N ASP A 203 -4.42 12.23 -18.32
CA ASP A 203 -5.15 13.50 -18.33
C ASP A 203 -5.72 13.86 -16.96
N CYS A 204 -6.17 12.87 -16.19
CA CYS A 204 -6.56 13.06 -14.79
C CYS A 204 -5.35 13.53 -13.94
N VAL A 205 -4.20 12.85 -14.06
CA VAL A 205 -2.98 13.21 -13.33
C VAL A 205 -2.51 14.62 -13.72
N TYR A 206 -2.49 14.94 -15.02
CA TYR A 206 -2.14 16.26 -15.53
C TYR A 206 -3.04 17.35 -14.94
N SER A 207 -4.36 17.14 -14.98
CA SER A 207 -5.34 18.10 -14.44
C SER A 207 -5.13 18.32 -12.93
N LEU A 208 -4.84 17.25 -12.18
CA LEU A 208 -4.57 17.33 -10.74
C LEU A 208 -3.29 18.12 -10.41
N LEU A 209 -2.22 17.94 -11.18
CA LEU A 209 -1.00 18.73 -11.00
C LEU A 209 -1.25 20.22 -11.32
N TYR A 210 -2.05 20.53 -12.33
CA TYR A 210 -2.42 21.91 -12.64
C TYR A 210 -3.38 22.52 -11.62
N LEU A 211 -4.26 21.72 -11.03
CA LEU A 211 -5.06 22.14 -9.88
C LEU A 211 -4.15 22.53 -8.72
N GLN A 212 -3.16 21.69 -8.39
CA GLN A 212 -2.17 22.00 -7.35
C GLN A 212 -1.46 23.33 -7.61
N LEU A 213 -0.97 23.55 -8.83
CA LEU A 213 -0.34 24.83 -9.22
C LEU A 213 -1.31 26.01 -9.07
N GLY A 214 -2.57 25.84 -9.45
CA GLY A 214 -3.60 26.86 -9.23
C GLY A 214 -3.74 27.23 -7.76
N TYR A 215 -3.81 26.24 -6.86
CA TYR A 215 -3.88 26.46 -5.41
C TYR A 215 -2.58 27.04 -4.80
N GLU A 216 -1.43 26.84 -5.46
CA GLU A 216 -0.16 27.50 -5.12
C GLU A 216 -0.08 28.96 -5.61
N GLY A 217 -1.08 29.42 -6.36
CA GLY A 217 -1.21 30.82 -6.81
C GLY A 217 -0.70 31.09 -8.23
N PHE A 218 -0.36 30.05 -9.00
CA PHE A 218 0.03 30.22 -10.41
C PHE A 218 -1.18 30.66 -11.26
N SER A 219 -0.90 31.51 -12.26
CA SER A 219 -1.92 31.95 -13.23
C SER A 219 -2.39 30.80 -14.11
N ARG A 220 -3.61 30.89 -14.67
CA ARG A 220 -4.15 29.86 -15.59
C ARG A 220 -3.32 29.67 -16.87
N ASP A 221 -2.63 30.72 -17.31
CA ASP A 221 -1.77 30.69 -18.49
C ASP A 221 -0.34 30.21 -18.18
N TYR A 222 -0.03 29.97 -16.90
CA TYR A 222 1.27 29.43 -16.51
C TYR A 222 1.42 28.02 -17.08
N ARG A 223 2.57 27.75 -17.69
CA ARG A 223 2.91 26.43 -18.20
C ARG A 223 4.08 25.87 -17.43
N ASP A 224 3.87 24.70 -16.87
CA ASP A 224 4.87 24.05 -16.06
C ASP A 224 5.67 23.04 -16.86
N ASP A 225 6.95 23.33 -17.13
CA ASP A 225 7.81 22.48 -17.97
C ASP A 225 7.86 21.00 -17.51
N VAL A 226 7.72 20.74 -16.22
CA VAL A 226 7.77 19.37 -15.67
C VAL A 226 6.43 18.67 -15.84
N ALA A 227 5.30 19.36 -15.59
CA ALA A 227 3.97 18.78 -15.77
C ALA A 227 3.61 18.61 -17.25
N GLU A 228 4.00 19.54 -18.13
CA GLU A 228 3.78 19.48 -19.58
C GLU A 228 4.39 18.21 -20.22
N ARG A 229 5.48 17.68 -19.63
CA ARG A 229 6.09 16.43 -20.09
C ARG A 229 5.12 15.24 -20.02
N LEU A 230 4.09 15.26 -19.17
CA LEU A 230 3.07 14.20 -19.16
C LEU A 230 2.38 14.05 -20.51
N LEU A 231 2.15 15.16 -21.22
CA LEU A 231 1.50 15.13 -22.53
C LEU A 231 2.39 14.46 -23.59
N SER A 232 3.71 14.66 -23.50
CA SER A 232 4.67 13.98 -24.41
C SER A 232 4.79 12.47 -24.17
N LEU A 233 4.38 11.98 -23.00
CA LEU A 233 4.42 10.55 -22.66
C LEU A 233 3.20 9.78 -23.17
N LYS A 234 2.19 10.47 -23.72
CA LYS A 234 0.95 9.86 -24.20
C LYS A 234 1.19 8.77 -25.26
N ASP A 235 2.11 8.99 -26.19
CA ASP A 235 2.40 8.00 -27.24
C ASP A 235 2.94 6.68 -26.66
N GLY A 236 3.78 6.76 -25.61
CA GLY A 236 4.31 5.61 -24.89
C GLY A 236 3.23 4.78 -24.18
N LEU A 237 2.12 5.41 -23.77
CA LEU A 237 0.99 4.72 -23.15
C LEU A 237 0.14 3.95 -24.15
N VAL A 238 0.07 4.38 -25.42
CA VAL A 238 -0.66 3.66 -26.49
C VAL A 238 0.12 2.44 -26.97
N HIS A 239 1.43 2.41 -26.72
CA HIS A 239 2.30 1.35 -27.20
C HIS A 239 1.91 -0.04 -26.64
N PRO A 240 1.89 -1.10 -27.48
CA PRO A 240 1.49 -2.44 -27.04
C PRO A 240 2.55 -3.15 -26.19
N ASP A 241 3.83 -2.77 -26.34
CA ASP A 241 4.94 -3.36 -25.57
C ASP A 241 4.89 -2.98 -24.08
N PRO A 242 4.76 -3.98 -23.17
CA PRO A 242 4.76 -3.74 -21.73
C PRO A 242 6.03 -3.06 -21.20
N THR A 243 7.19 -3.28 -21.82
CA THR A 243 8.45 -2.67 -21.35
C THR A 243 8.43 -1.15 -21.53
N ILE A 244 8.00 -0.68 -22.70
CA ILE A 244 7.78 0.74 -23.00
C ILE A 244 6.69 1.31 -22.10
N LEU A 245 5.61 0.58 -21.87
CA LEU A 245 4.52 0.99 -20.99
C LEU A 245 5.00 1.23 -19.55
N PHE A 246 5.74 0.28 -18.97
CA PHE A 246 6.25 0.41 -17.60
C PHE A 246 7.37 1.45 -17.48
N HIS A 247 8.20 1.61 -18.50
CA HIS A 247 9.16 2.73 -18.56
C HIS A 247 8.45 4.10 -18.61
N THR A 248 7.34 4.18 -19.35
CA THR A 248 6.50 5.38 -19.40
C THR A 248 5.86 5.64 -18.04
N CYS A 249 5.37 4.59 -17.36
CA CYS A 249 4.86 4.70 -15.97
C CYS A 249 5.94 5.18 -14.99
N HIS A 250 7.18 4.69 -15.10
CA HIS A 250 8.30 5.19 -14.31
C HIS A 250 8.54 6.69 -14.55
N SER A 251 8.52 7.12 -15.82
CA SER A 251 8.69 8.53 -16.20
C SER A 251 7.58 9.42 -15.64
N ILE A 252 6.32 8.94 -15.64
CA ILE A 252 5.19 9.60 -14.97
C ILE A 252 5.45 9.70 -13.46
N GLY A 253 5.91 8.61 -12.82
CA GLY A 253 6.31 8.58 -11.41
C GLY A 253 7.35 9.65 -11.07
N GLN A 254 8.35 9.86 -11.92
CA GLN A 254 9.36 10.91 -11.73
C GLN A 254 8.78 12.33 -11.83
N ILE A 255 7.82 12.55 -12.72
CA ILE A 255 7.13 13.85 -12.83
C ILE A 255 6.31 14.11 -11.56
N ILE A 256 5.55 13.11 -11.10
CA ILE A 256 4.80 13.18 -9.83
C ILE A 256 5.75 13.46 -8.68
N ALA A 257 6.87 12.73 -8.58
CA ALA A 257 7.87 12.91 -7.53
C ALA A 257 8.44 14.34 -7.47
N LYS A 258 8.54 15.04 -8.60
CA LYS A 258 9.03 16.42 -8.67
C LYS A 258 7.99 17.48 -8.33
N ARG A 259 6.71 17.22 -8.60
CA ARG A 259 5.61 18.18 -8.42
C ARG A 259 4.74 17.95 -7.20
N LEU A 260 4.86 16.79 -6.55
CA LEU A 260 4.09 16.49 -5.35
C LEU A 260 4.61 17.28 -4.13
N PRO A 261 3.73 18.03 -3.44
CA PRO A 261 4.06 18.65 -2.16
C PRO A 261 4.53 17.60 -1.13
N PRO A 262 5.52 17.93 -0.27
CA PRO A 262 6.05 16.96 0.70
C PRO A 262 5.02 16.35 1.64
N ASP A 263 4.01 17.11 2.07
CA ASP A 263 2.94 16.67 2.95
C ASP A 263 1.98 15.66 2.30
N GLN A 264 1.94 15.62 0.96
CA GLN A 264 1.07 14.73 0.19
C GLN A 264 1.70 13.36 -0.13
N LEU A 265 3.00 13.18 0.11
CA LEU A 265 3.75 11.98 -0.26
C LEU A 265 3.23 10.71 0.42
N ILE A 266 2.89 10.78 1.71
CA ILE A 266 2.34 9.62 2.43
C ILE A 266 0.96 9.24 1.88
N SER A 267 0.08 10.22 1.67
CA SER A 267 -1.25 9.96 1.12
C SER A 267 -1.15 9.26 -0.25
N LEU A 268 -0.21 9.71 -1.10
CA LEU A 268 0.09 9.06 -2.38
C LEU A 268 0.56 7.62 -2.19
N LEU A 269 1.62 7.39 -1.40
CA LEU A 269 2.20 6.06 -1.21
C LEU A 269 1.17 5.07 -0.63
N LEU A 270 0.41 5.47 0.38
CA LEU A 270 -0.65 4.63 0.97
C LEU A 270 -1.69 4.24 -0.07
N THR A 271 -2.14 5.19 -0.88
CA THR A 271 -3.12 4.91 -1.95
C THR A 271 -2.54 3.98 -3.03
N MET A 272 -1.25 4.12 -3.35
CA MET A 272 -0.59 3.25 -4.32
C MET A 272 -0.34 1.84 -3.76
N PHE A 273 -0.06 1.69 -2.46
CA PHE A 273 0.06 0.37 -1.83
C PHE A 273 -1.26 -0.40 -1.89
N GLU A 274 -2.41 0.27 -1.78
CA GLU A 274 -3.71 -0.35 -2.04
C GLU A 274 -3.83 -0.88 -3.48
N ALA A 275 -3.23 -0.18 -4.46
CA ALA A 275 -3.24 -0.59 -5.87
C ALA A 275 -2.35 -1.81 -6.16
N LEU A 276 -1.52 -2.27 -5.21
CA LEU A 276 -0.83 -3.56 -5.35
C LEU A 276 -1.82 -4.74 -5.39
N GLY A 277 -2.99 -4.59 -4.77
CA GLY A 277 -4.07 -5.58 -4.82
C GLY A 277 -5.02 -5.44 -6.01
N ASP A 278 -4.69 -4.63 -7.02
CA ASP A 278 -5.63 -4.34 -8.11
C ASP A 278 -5.98 -5.58 -8.95
N PRO A 279 -7.26 -5.74 -9.38
CA PRO A 279 -7.66 -6.85 -10.25
C PRO A 279 -6.97 -6.81 -11.62
N GLU A 280 -6.60 -5.63 -12.13
CA GLU A 280 -5.86 -5.49 -13.38
C GLU A 280 -4.34 -5.59 -13.13
N LYS A 281 -3.74 -6.69 -13.60
CA LYS A 281 -2.35 -7.05 -13.30
C LYS A 281 -1.35 -5.98 -13.75
N ASN A 282 -1.57 -5.37 -14.92
CA ASN A 282 -0.66 -4.33 -15.41
C ASN A 282 -0.73 -3.07 -14.56
N CYS A 283 -1.91 -2.68 -14.08
CA CYS A 283 -2.05 -1.55 -13.18
C CYS A 283 -1.36 -1.80 -11.83
N SER A 284 -1.50 -3.02 -11.29
CA SER A 284 -0.81 -3.39 -10.06
C SER A 284 0.71 -3.36 -10.23
N ARG A 285 1.25 -3.85 -11.36
CA ARG A 285 2.68 -3.73 -11.69
C ARG A 285 3.12 -2.28 -11.87
N ALA A 286 2.30 -1.43 -12.49
CA ALA A 286 2.60 -0.01 -12.62
C ALA A 286 2.63 0.71 -11.27
N ALA A 287 1.74 0.34 -10.34
CA ALA A 287 1.80 0.82 -8.96
C ALA A 287 3.16 0.49 -8.33
N THR A 288 3.65 -0.76 -8.45
CA THR A 288 4.99 -1.14 -7.99
C THR A 288 6.09 -0.27 -8.59
N VAL A 289 6.09 -0.09 -9.92
CA VAL A 289 7.10 0.71 -10.62
C VAL A 289 7.14 2.15 -10.10
N MET A 290 5.97 2.75 -9.94
CA MET A 290 5.84 4.14 -9.48
C MET A 290 6.13 4.29 -7.98
N ILE A 291 5.72 3.34 -7.12
CA ILE A 291 6.08 3.31 -5.70
C ILE A 291 7.61 3.29 -5.55
N ASN A 292 8.28 2.39 -6.27
CA ASN A 292 9.74 2.27 -6.21
C ASN A 292 10.42 3.58 -6.65
N CYS A 293 9.94 4.18 -7.73
CA CYS A 293 10.40 5.50 -8.17
C CYS A 293 10.22 6.58 -7.09
N LEU A 294 9.03 6.66 -6.47
CA LEU A 294 8.74 7.64 -5.41
C LEU A 294 9.62 7.44 -4.18
N LEU A 295 9.83 6.20 -3.74
CA LEU A 295 10.69 5.87 -2.62
C LEU A 295 12.16 6.19 -2.93
N GLN A 296 12.62 5.95 -4.16
CA GLN A 296 13.98 6.28 -4.57
C GLN A 296 14.21 7.79 -4.64
N GLU A 297 13.28 8.56 -5.22
CA GLU A 297 13.42 10.00 -5.44
C GLU A 297 13.15 10.82 -4.17
N ARG A 298 12.21 10.37 -3.33
CA ARG A 298 11.66 11.17 -2.22
C ARG A 298 11.64 10.44 -0.87
N GLY A 299 12.17 9.22 -0.77
CA GLY A 299 12.12 8.44 0.47
C GLY A 299 12.81 9.13 1.66
N GLY A 300 13.78 10.04 1.42
CA GLY A 300 14.60 10.66 2.45
C GLY A 300 13.79 11.47 3.47
N VAL A 301 12.60 11.94 3.09
CA VAL A 301 11.70 12.70 3.97
C VAL A 301 10.72 11.84 4.78
N LEU A 302 10.80 10.50 4.67
CA LEU A 302 9.82 9.56 5.22
C LEU A 302 10.16 9.01 6.61
N GLN A 303 11.22 9.49 7.28
CA GLN A 303 11.73 8.91 8.53
C GLN A 303 10.63 8.64 9.58
N GLU A 304 9.84 9.66 9.92
CA GLU A 304 8.76 9.57 10.93
C GLU A 304 7.57 8.70 10.49
N LYS A 305 7.53 8.32 9.22
CA LYS A 305 6.43 7.58 8.60
C LYS A 305 6.80 6.15 8.23
N VAL A 306 8.07 5.76 8.41
CA VAL A 306 8.53 4.39 8.19
C VAL A 306 7.67 3.35 8.94
N PRO A 307 7.31 3.51 10.23
CA PRO A 307 6.50 2.49 10.92
C PRO A 307 5.14 2.25 10.28
N GLU A 308 4.49 3.33 9.82
CA GLU A 308 3.20 3.29 9.13
C GLU A 308 3.32 2.55 7.79
N ILE A 309 4.32 2.88 6.97
CA ILE A 309 4.57 2.24 5.68
C ILE A 309 4.89 0.75 5.85
N VAL A 310 5.75 0.39 6.81
CA VAL A 310 6.10 -1.01 7.11
C VAL A 310 4.85 -1.80 7.52
N SER A 311 3.96 -1.19 8.32
CA SER A 311 2.71 -1.82 8.72
C SER A 311 1.79 -2.10 7.53
N VAL A 312 1.64 -1.12 6.63
CA VAL A 312 0.79 -1.24 5.44
C VAL A 312 1.33 -2.31 4.49
N LEU A 313 2.64 -2.32 4.23
CA LEU A 313 3.27 -3.35 3.41
C LEU A 313 3.03 -4.76 3.96
N ARG A 314 3.13 -4.96 5.28
CA ARG A 314 2.84 -6.25 5.92
C ARG A 314 1.37 -6.64 5.76
N SER A 315 0.43 -5.72 5.98
CA SER A 315 -1.01 -5.98 5.78
C SER A 315 -1.28 -6.42 4.33
N LYS A 316 -0.68 -5.73 3.36
CA LYS A 316 -0.84 -6.06 1.94
C LYS A 316 -0.30 -7.42 1.56
N LEU A 317 0.81 -7.86 2.16
CA LEU A 317 1.32 -9.21 1.97
C LEU A 317 0.40 -10.30 2.54
N GLN A 318 -0.35 -9.99 3.60
CA GLN A 318 -1.32 -10.92 4.17
C GLN A 318 -2.63 -10.99 3.36
N GLU A 319 -3.05 -9.86 2.77
CA GLU A 319 -4.30 -9.74 2.00
C GLU A 319 -4.17 -10.23 0.54
N ALA A 320 -3.04 -9.96 -0.11
CA ALA A 320 -2.93 -10.11 -1.55
C ALA A 320 -2.49 -11.52 -1.97
N GLN A 321 -3.17 -12.09 -2.97
CA GLN A 321 -2.81 -13.37 -3.59
C GLN A 321 -1.99 -13.24 -4.88
N GLY A 322 -1.56 -12.02 -5.23
CA GLY A 322 -0.79 -11.76 -6.46
C GLY A 322 0.68 -12.13 -6.30
N GLU A 323 1.20 -12.97 -7.21
CA GLU A 323 2.61 -13.43 -7.21
C GLU A 323 3.64 -12.27 -7.23
N HIS A 324 3.28 -11.12 -7.81
CA HIS A 324 4.15 -9.96 -7.93
C HIS A 324 4.11 -9.02 -6.70
N VAL A 325 3.18 -9.21 -5.76
CA VAL A 325 3.04 -8.31 -4.59
C VAL A 325 4.18 -8.53 -3.60
N LEU A 326 4.63 -9.77 -3.41
CA LEU A 326 5.76 -10.08 -2.54
C LEU A 326 7.07 -9.42 -3.02
N PRO A 327 7.52 -9.62 -4.28
CA PRO A 327 8.69 -8.92 -4.80
C PRO A 327 8.57 -7.38 -4.73
N ALA A 328 7.38 -6.83 -4.96
CA ALA A 328 7.12 -5.39 -4.88
C ALA A 328 7.34 -4.85 -3.45
N ALA A 329 6.77 -5.52 -2.46
CA ALA A 329 6.91 -5.14 -1.06
C ALA A 329 8.35 -5.30 -0.56
N GLN A 330 9.04 -6.38 -0.97
CA GLN A 330 10.45 -6.59 -0.63
C GLN A 330 11.34 -5.48 -1.19
N HIS A 331 11.14 -5.09 -2.44
CA HIS A 331 11.92 -4.01 -3.03
C HIS A 331 11.59 -2.64 -2.41
N SER A 332 10.31 -2.38 -2.10
CA SER A 332 9.90 -1.17 -1.37
C SER A 332 10.55 -1.11 0.02
N MET A 333 10.59 -2.24 0.73
CA MET A 333 11.26 -2.37 2.02
C MET A 333 12.77 -2.11 1.92
N TYR A 334 13.41 -2.66 0.89
CA TYR A 334 14.82 -2.41 0.59
C TYR A 334 15.09 -0.91 0.35
N LEU A 335 14.32 -0.25 -0.51
CA LEU A 335 14.48 1.19 -0.80
C LEU A 335 14.26 2.07 0.43
N LEU A 336 13.32 1.70 1.31
CA LEU A 336 13.13 2.40 2.58
C LEU A 336 14.33 2.18 3.52
N ALA A 337 14.86 0.96 3.58
CA ALA A 337 15.96 0.62 4.47
C ALA A 337 17.30 1.23 4.04
N THR A 338 17.55 1.39 2.74
CA THR A 338 18.76 2.10 2.26
C THR A 338 18.81 3.56 2.69
N GLN A 339 17.67 4.15 3.04
CA GLN A 339 17.55 5.55 3.47
C GLN A 339 17.31 5.68 4.98
N HIS A 340 16.55 4.76 5.58
CA HIS A 340 16.08 4.81 6.97
C HIS A 340 16.27 3.46 7.70
N CYS A 341 17.46 2.87 7.58
CA CYS A 341 17.76 1.52 8.10
C CYS A 341 17.33 1.30 9.56
N ALA A 342 17.68 2.22 10.46
CA ALA A 342 17.35 2.09 11.89
C ALA A 342 15.84 2.10 12.18
N ALA A 343 15.07 2.91 11.45
CA ALA A 343 13.61 2.99 11.59
C ALA A 343 12.93 1.73 11.04
N VAL A 344 13.41 1.21 9.90
CA VAL A 344 12.90 -0.04 9.31
C VAL A 344 13.17 -1.22 10.25
N VAL A 345 14.39 -1.36 10.75
CA VAL A 345 14.76 -2.43 11.70
C VAL A 345 13.90 -2.36 12.96
N SER A 346 13.74 -1.16 13.54
CA SER A 346 12.91 -0.97 14.74
C SER A 346 11.44 -1.32 14.50
N SER A 347 10.91 -0.99 13.32
CA SER A 347 9.53 -1.28 12.93
C SER A 347 9.29 -2.77 12.73
N LEU A 348 10.21 -3.47 12.06
CA LEU A 348 10.11 -4.92 11.85
C LEU A 348 10.30 -5.72 13.14
N LEU A 349 11.14 -5.25 14.08
CA LEU A 349 11.30 -5.88 15.40
C LEU A 349 10.01 -5.83 16.23
N GLY A 350 9.08 -4.93 15.92
CA GLY A 350 7.74 -4.88 16.51
C GLY A 350 6.76 -5.92 15.95
N SER A 351 7.20 -6.80 15.04
CA SER A 351 6.37 -7.89 14.52
C SER A 351 6.07 -8.94 15.59
N PRO A 352 4.88 -9.57 15.55
CA PRO A 352 4.56 -10.65 16.48
C PRO A 352 5.49 -11.85 16.26
N LEU A 353 5.78 -12.57 17.36
CA LEU A 353 6.49 -13.85 17.31
C LEU A 353 5.49 -15.01 17.48
N PRO A 354 5.75 -16.19 16.87
CA PRO A 354 6.81 -16.45 15.89
C PRO A 354 6.61 -15.65 14.59
N LEU A 355 7.71 -15.33 13.89
CA LEU A 355 7.65 -14.58 12.64
C LEU A 355 6.90 -15.38 11.59
N ASP A 356 5.93 -14.76 10.92
CA ASP A 356 5.26 -15.37 9.77
C ASP A 356 6.18 -15.41 8.54
N SER A 357 5.80 -16.22 7.55
CA SER A 357 6.59 -16.39 6.32
C SER A 357 6.86 -15.07 5.60
N HIS A 358 5.88 -14.17 5.55
CA HIS A 358 6.00 -12.86 4.90
C HIS A 358 7.01 -11.96 5.63
N THR A 359 6.96 -11.89 6.95
CA THR A 359 7.88 -11.10 7.77
C THR A 359 9.30 -11.64 7.66
N SER A 360 9.48 -12.96 7.67
CA SER A 360 10.78 -13.59 7.38
C SER A 360 11.30 -13.20 6.00
N MET A 361 10.45 -13.16 4.97
CA MET A 361 10.84 -12.72 3.62
C MET A 361 11.21 -11.23 3.56
N LEU A 362 10.60 -10.37 4.38
CA LEU A 362 11.00 -8.97 4.51
C LEU A 362 12.38 -8.80 5.15
N TRP A 363 12.68 -9.54 6.23
CA TRP A 363 14.03 -9.56 6.81
C TRP A 363 15.08 -10.04 5.81
N ARG A 364 14.79 -11.10 5.06
CA ARG A 364 15.69 -11.61 4.01
C ARG A 364 15.91 -10.63 2.87
N ALA A 365 14.94 -9.77 2.57
CA ALA A 365 15.08 -8.71 1.54
C ALA A 365 16.11 -7.65 1.95
N LEU A 366 16.26 -7.38 3.25
CA LEU A 366 17.27 -6.45 3.76
C LEU A 366 18.71 -7.01 3.67
N ALA A 367 18.84 -8.31 3.43
CA ALA A 367 20.10 -9.04 3.40
C ALA A 367 20.67 -9.24 1.98
N VAL A 368 20.00 -8.69 0.95
CA VAL A 368 20.37 -8.90 -0.46
C VAL A 368 21.62 -8.10 -0.84
N GLU A 369 21.75 -6.86 -0.35
CA GLU A 369 22.93 -6.02 -0.59
C GLU A 369 23.87 -6.06 0.62
N PRO A 370 25.18 -6.39 0.45
CA PRO A 370 26.11 -6.56 1.57
C PRO A 370 26.22 -5.34 2.49
N ARG A 371 26.23 -4.11 1.94
CA ARG A 371 26.36 -2.88 2.74
C ARG A 371 25.15 -2.66 3.64
N LEU A 372 23.95 -2.85 3.11
CA LEU A 372 22.72 -2.77 3.90
C LEU A 372 22.66 -3.90 4.92
N ALA A 373 23.03 -5.13 4.52
CA ALA A 373 23.07 -6.28 5.41
C ALA A 373 24.00 -6.03 6.62
N ALA A 374 25.18 -5.44 6.42
CA ALA A 374 26.11 -5.10 7.50
C ALA A 374 25.49 -4.09 8.48
N GLN A 375 24.83 -3.04 7.98
CA GLN A 375 24.12 -2.07 8.82
C GLN A 375 22.99 -2.72 9.63
N VAL A 376 22.19 -3.58 9.00
CA VAL A 376 21.09 -4.31 9.64
C VAL A 376 21.63 -5.25 10.73
N LEU A 377 22.67 -6.03 10.43
CA LEU A 377 23.32 -6.93 11.41
C LEU A 377 23.89 -6.15 12.60
N GLY A 378 24.55 -5.01 12.35
CA GLY A 378 25.05 -4.13 13.40
C GLY A 378 23.95 -3.59 14.31
N LEU A 379 22.84 -3.11 13.72
CA LEU A 379 21.67 -2.64 14.48
C LEU A 379 21.02 -3.76 15.28
N LEU A 380 20.89 -4.96 14.70
CA LEU A 380 20.32 -6.11 15.40
C LEU A 380 21.19 -6.57 16.57
N LEU A 381 22.52 -6.54 16.43
CA LEU A 381 23.45 -6.77 17.53
C LEU A 381 23.27 -5.74 18.66
N GLU A 382 23.17 -4.46 18.33
CA GLU A 382 22.89 -3.40 19.31
C GLU A 382 21.56 -3.65 20.03
N LYS A 383 20.48 -3.99 19.30
CA LYS A 383 19.17 -4.26 19.90
C LYS A 383 19.15 -5.55 20.73
N MET A 384 19.93 -6.56 20.35
CA MET A 384 20.07 -7.79 21.11
C MET A 384 20.77 -7.56 22.46
N SER A 385 21.76 -6.67 22.49
CA SER A 385 22.56 -6.36 23.68
C SER A 385 22.02 -5.21 24.54
N ARG A 386 20.99 -4.49 24.06
CA ARG A 386 20.43 -3.31 24.74
C ARG A 386 19.76 -3.63 26.08
N ASP A 387 19.03 -4.73 26.14
CA ASP A 387 18.29 -5.19 27.32
C ASP A 387 18.91 -6.47 27.90
N VAL A 388 18.70 -6.72 29.19
CA VAL A 388 19.10 -7.97 29.83
C VAL A 388 18.48 -9.18 29.12
N PRO A 389 19.19 -10.30 28.90
CA PRO A 389 18.66 -11.43 28.14
C PRO A 389 17.37 -12.05 28.66
N PHE A 390 17.17 -12.00 29.98
CA PHE A 390 16.01 -12.51 30.70
C PHE A 390 15.76 -11.69 31.97
N LYS A 391 14.55 -11.79 32.51
CA LYS A 391 14.18 -11.28 33.83
C LYS A 391 13.88 -12.46 34.74
N GLU A 392 14.35 -12.37 35.98
CA GLU A 392 14.03 -13.33 37.04
C GLU A 392 12.82 -12.85 37.84
N SER A 393 11.84 -13.73 38.02
CA SER A 393 10.71 -13.47 38.92
C SER A 393 11.13 -13.67 40.39
N ARG A 394 10.70 -12.78 41.29
CA ARG A 394 10.98 -12.82 42.75
C ARG A 394 10.29 -13.98 43.51
N ALA A 395 9.92 -15.07 42.85
CA ALA A 395 9.46 -16.30 43.51
C ALA A 395 10.57 -17.05 44.28
N PHE A 396 11.73 -16.41 44.47
CA PHE A 396 12.89 -16.89 45.22
C PHE A 396 12.57 -17.23 46.69
N LEU A 397 11.48 -16.70 47.25
CA LEU A 397 11.10 -16.90 48.65
C LEU A 397 10.44 -18.27 48.97
N LEU A 398 10.22 -19.14 47.97
CA LEU A 398 9.53 -20.43 48.16
C LEU A 398 10.35 -21.66 47.71
N GLY A 399 11.67 -21.54 47.52
CA GLY A 399 12.54 -22.68 47.18
C GLY A 399 12.30 -23.29 45.79
N ARG A 400 11.60 -22.59 44.89
CA ARG A 400 11.50 -22.93 43.46
C ARG A 400 12.66 -22.31 42.68
N THR A 401 13.13 -23.00 41.64
CA THR A 401 14.11 -22.44 40.70
C THR A 401 13.62 -21.09 40.17
N PRO A 402 14.50 -20.07 40.01
CA PRO A 402 14.08 -18.76 39.53
C PRO A 402 13.44 -18.91 38.15
N ASP A 403 12.20 -18.43 38.03
CA ASP A 403 11.48 -18.39 36.75
C ASP A 403 12.15 -17.31 35.89
N ARG A 404 13.11 -17.74 35.05
CA ARG A 404 13.81 -16.89 34.08
C ARG A 404 12.96 -16.80 32.83
N VAL A 405 12.49 -15.59 32.53
CA VAL A 405 11.67 -15.33 31.34
C VAL A 405 12.45 -14.43 30.39
N ALA A 406 12.59 -14.84 29.13
CA ALA A 406 13.31 -14.07 28.12
C ALA A 406 12.67 -12.69 27.94
N THR A 407 13.50 -11.66 27.76
CA THR A 407 13.01 -10.33 27.35
C THR A 407 12.69 -10.31 25.86
N LEU A 408 11.59 -9.64 25.50
CA LEU A 408 11.07 -9.67 24.13
C LEU A 408 12.03 -9.09 23.09
N LEU A 409 12.59 -7.90 23.31
CA LEU A 409 13.42 -7.22 22.30
C LEU A 409 14.67 -8.05 21.92
N PRO A 410 15.50 -8.54 22.87
CA PRO A 410 16.61 -9.43 22.54
C PRO A 410 16.20 -10.76 21.88
N LEU A 411 15.04 -11.31 22.23
CA LEU A 411 14.51 -12.51 21.57
C LEU A 411 14.12 -12.22 20.11
N SER A 412 13.34 -11.16 19.88
CA SER A 412 12.98 -10.70 18.53
C SER A 412 14.22 -10.42 17.68
N ALA A 413 15.24 -9.78 18.25
CA ALA A 413 16.51 -9.53 17.56
C ALA A 413 17.25 -10.82 17.20
N THR A 414 17.24 -11.83 18.07
CA THR A 414 17.82 -13.15 17.78
C THR A 414 17.09 -13.83 16.61
N CYS A 415 15.75 -13.82 16.62
CA CYS A 415 14.95 -14.36 15.51
C CYS A 415 15.20 -13.60 14.20
N ALA A 416 15.27 -12.26 14.24
CA ALA A 416 15.56 -11.44 13.06
C ALA A 416 16.98 -11.68 12.51
N LEU A 417 17.98 -11.83 13.38
CA LEU A 417 19.35 -12.19 12.99
C LEU A 417 19.35 -13.51 12.19
N PHE A 418 18.65 -14.53 12.68
CA PHE A 418 18.54 -15.80 11.96
C PHE A 418 17.99 -15.60 10.55
N GLU A 419 16.95 -14.78 10.38
CA GLU A 419 16.34 -14.55 9.07
C GLU A 419 17.30 -13.85 8.10
N VAL A 420 18.01 -12.83 8.56
CA VAL A 420 19.03 -12.14 7.77
C VAL A 420 20.18 -13.08 7.39
N LEU A 421 20.64 -13.90 8.34
CA LEU A 421 21.69 -14.91 8.14
C LEU A 421 21.25 -16.08 7.26
N SER A 422 19.95 -16.29 7.07
CA SER A 422 19.45 -17.32 6.17
C SER A 422 19.64 -16.94 4.69
N THR A 423 19.94 -15.67 4.38
CA THR A 423 20.19 -15.21 3.01
C THR A 423 21.68 -15.36 2.65
N PRO A 424 22.04 -16.13 1.59
CA PRO A 424 23.44 -16.33 1.19
C PRO A 424 24.21 -15.04 0.88
N ALA A 425 23.54 -14.03 0.33
CA ALA A 425 24.12 -12.73 -0.01
C ALA A 425 24.62 -11.94 1.22
N ALA A 426 24.20 -12.31 2.44
CA ALA A 426 24.70 -11.71 3.68
C ALA A 426 26.14 -12.10 4.02
N GLY A 427 26.71 -13.13 3.36
CA GLY A 427 28.05 -13.68 3.69
C GLY A 427 29.15 -12.64 3.88
N PRO A 428 29.36 -11.67 2.97
CA PRO A 428 30.38 -10.63 3.15
C PRO A 428 30.16 -9.77 4.39
N ALA A 429 28.90 -9.42 4.70
CA ALA A 429 28.55 -8.66 5.90
C ALA A 429 28.77 -9.48 7.19
N VAL A 430 28.49 -10.78 7.13
CA VAL A 430 28.77 -11.70 8.24
C VAL A 430 30.28 -11.81 8.49
N LEU A 431 31.09 -11.86 7.44
CA LEU A 431 32.55 -11.88 7.56
C LEU A 431 33.09 -10.59 8.19
N GLU A 432 32.55 -9.43 7.78
CA GLU A 432 32.90 -8.12 8.33
C GLU A 432 32.64 -8.04 9.85
N LEU A 433 31.50 -8.56 10.30
CA LEU A 433 31.05 -8.53 11.70
C LEU A 433 31.27 -9.84 12.44
N TYR A 434 32.10 -10.74 11.90
CA TYR A 434 32.17 -12.14 12.39
C TYR A 434 32.50 -12.25 13.88
N PRO A 435 33.55 -11.58 14.40
CA PRO A 435 33.89 -11.70 15.82
C PRO A 435 32.76 -11.23 16.73
N GLN A 436 32.11 -10.11 16.39
CA GLN A 436 31.02 -9.54 17.19
C GLN A 436 29.78 -10.45 17.15
N LEU A 437 29.40 -10.93 15.96
CA LEU A 437 28.27 -11.84 15.78
C LEU A 437 28.49 -13.14 16.55
N PHE A 438 29.65 -13.76 16.39
CA PHE A 438 29.97 -15.04 17.03
C PHE A 438 29.96 -14.92 18.55
N VAL A 439 30.64 -13.90 19.10
CA VAL A 439 30.72 -13.70 20.56
C VAL A 439 29.36 -13.36 21.16
N ALA A 440 28.63 -12.43 20.55
CA ALA A 440 27.32 -12.03 21.05
C ALA A 440 26.33 -13.22 21.06
N LEU A 441 26.37 -14.06 20.02
CA LEU A 441 25.52 -15.25 19.96
C LEU A 441 25.99 -16.37 20.88
N LEU A 442 27.30 -16.56 21.08
CA LEU A 442 27.84 -17.51 22.06
C LEU A 442 27.35 -17.17 23.48
N LEU A 443 27.49 -15.90 23.88
CA LEU A 443 26.96 -15.41 25.15
C LEU A 443 25.44 -15.55 25.21
N ARG A 444 24.74 -15.24 24.11
CA ARG A 444 23.28 -15.40 24.02
C ARG A 444 22.85 -16.84 24.28
N VAL A 445 23.53 -17.83 23.68
CA VAL A 445 23.25 -19.25 23.91
C VAL A 445 23.40 -19.57 25.40
N SER A 446 24.55 -19.25 26.01
CA SER A 446 24.81 -19.52 27.42
C SER A 446 23.83 -18.83 28.37
N CYS A 447 23.43 -17.58 28.08
CA CYS A 447 22.48 -16.84 28.91
C CYS A 447 21.02 -17.28 28.73
N THR A 448 20.69 -18.06 27.69
CA THR A 448 19.31 -18.46 27.40
C THR A 448 19.01 -19.92 27.72
N VAL A 449 19.99 -20.69 28.20
CA VAL A 449 19.78 -22.08 28.65
C VAL A 449 18.80 -22.10 29.82
N GLY A 450 17.73 -22.88 29.68
CA GLY A 450 16.66 -23.00 30.70
C GLY A 450 15.80 -21.74 30.86
N VAL A 451 15.92 -20.74 29.97
CA VAL A 451 15.08 -19.54 29.98
C VAL A 451 13.76 -19.83 29.26
N GLN A 452 12.65 -19.48 29.91
CA GLN A 452 11.31 -19.66 29.37
C GLN A 452 10.91 -18.53 28.43
N LEU A 453 10.04 -18.87 27.48
CA LEU A 453 9.40 -17.91 26.59
C LEU A 453 8.44 -16.97 27.37
N PRO A 454 8.26 -15.70 26.97
CA PRO A 454 7.24 -14.82 27.55
C PRO A 454 5.83 -15.45 27.57
N ARG A 455 5.09 -15.27 28.67
CA ARG A 455 3.78 -15.92 28.90
C ARG A 455 2.74 -15.61 27.82
N ASN A 456 2.76 -14.40 27.25
CA ASN A 456 1.89 -13.99 26.15
C ASN A 456 2.13 -14.85 24.88
N LEU A 457 3.39 -15.20 24.62
CA LEU A 457 3.76 -16.04 23.48
C LEU A 457 3.49 -17.52 23.76
N GLN A 458 3.71 -17.99 25.00
CA GLN A 458 3.34 -19.35 25.43
C GLN A 458 1.84 -19.63 25.26
N ALA A 459 0.98 -18.63 25.55
CA ALA A 459 -0.47 -18.75 25.39
C ALA A 459 -0.90 -18.81 23.91
N GLN A 460 -0.15 -18.14 23.03
CA GLN A 460 -0.38 -18.13 21.59
C GLN A 460 0.02 -19.46 20.93
N GLU A 461 1.15 -20.05 21.34
CA GLU A 461 1.55 -21.40 20.93
C GLU A 461 0.51 -22.46 21.29
N ARG A 462 -0.12 -22.35 22.47
CA ARG A 462 -1.18 -23.29 22.90
C ARG A 462 -2.51 -23.14 22.16
N ARG A 463 -2.80 -21.95 21.61
CA ARG A 463 -4.04 -21.68 20.85
C ARG A 463 -3.90 -21.95 19.35
N GLY A 464 -2.67 -21.93 18.82
CA GLY A 464 -2.35 -22.08 17.40
C GLY A 464 -2.09 -23.51 16.92
N ALA A 465 -2.64 -24.54 17.58
CA ALA A 465 -2.49 -25.93 17.15
C ALA A 465 -3.33 -26.24 15.89
N SER A 466 -2.95 -25.69 14.74
CA SER A 466 -3.28 -26.26 13.43
C SER A 466 -2.05 -27.00 12.88
N PRO A 467 -2.19 -28.18 12.26
CA PRO A 467 -1.05 -29.04 11.89
C PRO A 467 -0.34 -28.61 10.58
N ALA A 468 -0.51 -27.37 10.13
CA ALA A 468 -0.04 -26.92 8.82
C ALA A 468 1.12 -25.92 8.96
N LEU A 469 2.30 -26.37 8.51
CA LEU A 469 3.61 -25.70 8.47
C LEU A 469 4.34 -25.72 9.81
N ALA A 470 5.49 -26.38 9.83
CA ALA A 470 6.40 -26.50 10.97
C ALA A 470 6.78 -25.13 11.52
N ALA A 471 6.00 -24.61 12.46
CA ALA A 471 6.38 -23.44 13.24
C ALA A 471 7.64 -23.82 14.01
N ARG A 472 8.75 -23.17 13.67
CA ARG A 472 10.04 -23.38 14.31
C ARG A 472 9.87 -23.16 15.82
N ASN A 473 10.44 -24.06 16.62
CA ASN A 473 10.39 -23.98 18.08
C ASN A 473 10.97 -22.61 18.53
N LEU A 474 10.12 -21.76 19.13
CA LEU A 474 10.49 -20.40 19.55
C LEU A 474 11.24 -20.39 20.89
N GLU A 475 11.68 -21.55 21.37
CA GLU A 475 12.50 -21.63 22.58
C GLU A 475 13.74 -20.71 22.46
N PRO A 476 13.99 -19.83 23.46
CA PRO A 476 15.06 -18.83 23.38
C PRO A 476 16.45 -19.40 23.11
N CYS A 477 16.82 -20.49 23.79
CA CYS A 477 18.13 -21.13 23.62
C CYS A 477 18.26 -21.79 22.24
N SER A 478 17.25 -22.55 21.82
CA SER A 478 17.21 -23.18 20.49
C SER A 478 17.33 -22.13 19.38
N SER A 479 16.62 -21.01 19.50
CA SER A 479 16.72 -19.89 18.56
C SER A 479 18.14 -19.30 18.50
N ALA A 480 18.80 -19.12 19.65
CA ALA A 480 20.18 -18.63 19.70
C ALA A 480 21.19 -19.62 19.10
N VAL A 481 21.05 -20.91 19.39
CA VAL A 481 21.91 -21.99 18.87
C VAL A 481 21.83 -22.07 17.36
N ASP A 482 20.62 -22.07 16.80
CA ASP A 482 20.40 -22.08 15.37
C ASP A 482 20.96 -20.83 14.68
N THR A 483 20.86 -19.66 15.33
CA THR A 483 21.42 -18.41 14.82
C THR A 483 22.95 -18.44 14.80
N LEU A 484 23.58 -18.98 15.87
CA LEU A 484 25.02 -19.20 15.92
C LEU A 484 25.49 -20.17 14.82
N ARG A 485 24.74 -21.26 14.61
CA ARG A 485 24.99 -22.19 13.50
C ARG A 485 24.89 -21.48 12.14
N ALA A 486 23.90 -20.62 11.95
CA ALA A 486 23.76 -19.84 10.71
C ALA A 486 24.97 -18.90 10.47
N VAL A 487 25.53 -18.27 11.50
CA VAL A 487 26.78 -17.49 11.38
C VAL A 487 27.94 -18.35 10.89
N LEU A 488 28.13 -19.55 11.44
CA LEU A 488 29.19 -20.46 11.00
C LEU A 488 29.03 -20.84 9.52
N LEU A 489 27.80 -21.18 9.10
CA LEU A 489 27.50 -21.52 7.71
C LEU A 489 27.71 -20.33 6.77
N ARG A 490 27.27 -19.13 7.14
CA ARG A 490 27.41 -17.93 6.27
C ARG A 490 28.80 -17.36 6.21
N SER A 491 29.61 -17.60 7.23
CA SER A 491 31.00 -17.17 7.27
C SER A 491 31.95 -18.17 6.61
N GLY A 492 31.51 -19.31 6.09
CA GLY A 492 32.40 -20.34 5.54
C GLY A 492 33.18 -21.14 6.60
N SER A 493 32.69 -21.19 7.84
CA SER A 493 33.14 -22.12 8.89
C SER A 493 32.27 -23.37 8.94
N GLU A 494 31.94 -23.93 7.77
CA GLU A 494 31.03 -25.07 7.64
C GLU A 494 31.59 -26.32 8.31
N ASP A 495 32.90 -26.51 8.29
CA ASP A 495 33.58 -27.64 8.96
C ASP A 495 33.35 -27.66 10.47
N VAL A 496 33.33 -26.48 11.11
CA VAL A 496 33.00 -26.36 12.55
C VAL A 496 31.56 -26.81 12.79
N ALA A 497 30.63 -26.40 11.93
CA ALA A 497 29.23 -26.77 12.06
C ALA A 497 29.01 -28.28 11.83
N GLN A 498 29.69 -28.87 10.84
CA GLN A 498 29.66 -30.30 10.56
C GLN A 498 30.25 -31.12 11.72
N ARG A 499 31.36 -30.67 12.31
CA ARG A 499 31.95 -31.32 13.50
C ARG A 499 30.96 -31.33 14.66
N MET A 500 30.31 -30.19 14.90
CA MET A 500 29.27 -30.05 15.93
C MET A 500 28.03 -30.94 15.65
N ASP A 501 27.65 -31.12 14.39
CA ASP A 501 26.56 -32.05 14.00
C ASP A 501 26.94 -33.51 14.29
N LEU A 502 28.15 -33.94 13.89
CA LEU A 502 28.65 -35.31 14.09
C LEU A 502 28.76 -35.68 15.57
N GLU A 503 29.15 -34.74 16.41
CA GLU A 503 29.29 -34.95 17.85
C GLU A 503 28.00 -34.67 18.62
N GLY A 504 26.89 -34.30 17.97
CA GLY A 504 25.67 -33.89 18.66
C GLY A 504 25.85 -32.66 19.58
N GLY A 505 26.88 -31.85 19.33
CA GLY A 505 27.23 -30.69 20.15
C GLY A 505 26.13 -29.63 20.16
N TRP A 506 25.38 -29.48 19.06
CA TRP A 506 24.26 -28.54 18.98
C TRP A 506 23.14 -28.87 19.96
N GLU A 507 22.80 -30.15 20.14
CA GLU A 507 21.78 -30.57 21.11
C GLU A 507 22.27 -30.39 22.55
N LEU A 508 23.55 -30.68 22.80
CA LEU A 508 24.16 -30.47 24.12
C LEU A 508 24.10 -29.01 24.55
N LEU A 509 24.38 -28.07 23.62
CA LEU A 509 24.31 -26.62 23.89
C LEU A 509 22.92 -26.14 24.35
N ARG A 510 21.84 -26.82 23.93
CA ARG A 510 20.46 -26.46 24.26
C ARG A 510 20.02 -26.90 25.66
N THR A 511 20.74 -27.83 26.30
CA THR A 511 20.32 -28.45 27.57
C THR A 511 21.16 -27.97 28.74
N SER A 512 20.53 -27.73 29.90
CA SER A 512 21.27 -27.32 31.10
C SER A 512 22.31 -28.34 31.57
N ALA A 513 22.06 -29.64 31.37
CA ALA A 513 22.99 -30.69 31.76
C ALA A 513 24.16 -30.86 30.78
N GLY A 514 23.92 -30.62 29.48
CA GLY A 514 24.91 -30.79 28.42
C GLY A 514 25.65 -29.53 28.01
N HIS A 515 25.23 -28.34 28.49
CA HIS A 515 25.70 -27.07 27.95
C HIS A 515 27.23 -26.88 28.00
N GLU A 516 27.86 -27.21 29.14
CA GLU A 516 29.31 -27.08 29.31
C GLU A 516 30.09 -28.00 28.35
N GLU A 517 29.62 -29.24 28.19
CA GLU A 517 30.19 -30.20 27.24
C GLU A 517 29.99 -29.72 25.79
N GLY A 518 28.79 -29.22 25.46
CA GLY A 518 28.50 -28.63 24.14
C GLY A 518 29.38 -27.43 23.82
N ALA A 519 29.61 -26.54 24.78
CA ALA A 519 30.51 -25.39 24.64
C ALA A 519 31.97 -25.82 24.45
N THR A 520 32.40 -26.86 25.18
CA THR A 520 33.74 -27.45 25.05
C THR A 520 33.96 -28.05 23.66
N ARG A 521 32.95 -28.74 23.10
CA ARG A 521 32.99 -29.28 21.73
C ARG A 521 33.04 -28.17 20.69
N LEU A 522 32.27 -27.10 20.86
CA LEU A 522 32.33 -25.94 19.96
C LEU A 522 33.71 -25.28 19.99
N ALA A 523 34.29 -25.10 21.18
CA ALA A 523 35.63 -24.54 21.33
C ALA A 523 36.70 -25.42 20.66
N ARG A 524 36.62 -26.75 20.82
CA ARG A 524 37.50 -27.71 20.15
C ARG A 524 37.36 -27.64 18.63
N ALA A 525 36.14 -27.71 18.11
CA ALA A 525 35.88 -27.62 16.68
C ALA A 525 36.38 -26.30 16.07
N MET A 526 36.22 -25.19 16.78
CA MET A 526 36.77 -23.88 16.38
C MET A 526 38.31 -23.88 16.35
N ALA A 527 38.97 -24.55 17.29
CA ALA A 527 40.43 -24.67 17.29
C ALA A 527 40.96 -25.54 16.15
N GLU A 528 40.26 -26.63 15.82
CA GLU A 528 40.64 -27.56 14.75
C GLU A 528 40.39 -26.99 13.36
N HIS A 529 39.29 -26.25 13.17
CA HIS A 529 38.79 -25.89 11.83
C HIS A 529 38.69 -24.38 11.56
N ALA A 530 38.85 -23.51 12.57
CA ALA A 530 38.74 -22.05 12.42
C ALA A 530 39.89 -21.27 13.09
N GLY A 531 41.06 -21.90 13.23
CA GLY A 531 42.26 -21.34 13.88
C GLY A 531 42.56 -19.85 13.55
N PRO A 532 42.57 -19.42 12.27
CA PRO A 532 42.84 -18.02 11.91
C PRO A 532 41.84 -17.00 12.47
N ARG A 533 40.62 -17.43 12.83
CA ARG A 533 39.56 -16.55 13.37
C ARG A 533 39.60 -16.44 14.89
N LEU A 534 40.24 -17.40 15.57
CA LEU A 534 40.28 -17.45 17.04
C LEU A 534 40.85 -16.19 17.69
N PRO A 535 41.97 -15.58 17.22
CA PRO A 535 42.50 -14.37 17.86
C PRO A 535 41.50 -13.21 17.88
N LEU A 536 40.73 -13.04 16.81
CA LEU A 536 39.72 -11.98 16.72
C LEU A 536 38.53 -12.25 17.63
N VAL A 537 38.08 -13.52 17.71
CA VAL A 537 37.01 -13.94 18.62
C VAL A 537 37.43 -13.76 20.08
N LEU A 538 38.64 -14.17 20.44
CA LEU A 538 39.18 -14.00 21.80
C LEU A 538 39.33 -12.52 22.17
N LYS A 539 39.79 -11.69 21.23
CA LYS A 539 39.85 -10.23 21.43
C LYS A 539 38.46 -9.64 21.66
N ALA A 540 37.45 -10.08 20.91
CA ALA A 540 36.08 -9.61 21.10
C ALA A 540 35.48 -10.07 22.44
N LEU A 541 35.73 -11.32 22.86
CA LEU A 541 35.34 -11.84 24.18
C LEU A 541 35.98 -11.09 25.34
N ALA A 542 37.23 -10.64 25.19
CA ALA A 542 37.91 -9.87 26.24
C ALA A 542 37.31 -8.46 26.42
N CYS A 543 36.54 -7.97 25.45
CA CYS A 543 35.91 -6.65 25.46
C CYS A 543 34.42 -6.68 25.86
N THR A 544 33.84 -7.87 26.05
CA THR A 544 32.47 -8.09 26.54
C THR A 544 32.47 -8.35 28.03
#